data_AF-A0A7W4E9L7-F1
#
_entry.id   AF-A0A7W4E9L7-F1
#
_cell.length_a   1.000
_cell.length_b   1.000
_cell.length_c   1.000
_cell.angle_alpha   90.00
_cell.angle_beta   90.00
_cell.angle_gamma   90.00
#
_symmetry.space_group_name_H-M   'P 1'
#
loop_
_entity.id
_entity.type
_entity.pdbx_description
1 polymer ?
#
loop_
_entity_poly.entity_id
_entity_poly.type
_entity_poly.pdbx_seq_one_letter_code
_entity_poly.pdbx_strand_id
1 'polypeptide(L)'
;MKYTTAAALFQNGSLIKQSNTNKWIVENMFIWEVVYGTQFECQKIKVPSGFITDMGSIPQIFWVFFNPTQYLAYILHDYLYHQEGKIYTHKGIYYEYSRKDCDKMLYEALKVEGAWWITRMLIYLGVRIGGWVSWKK
;
A
#
# COMPACT_ATOMS: atom_id res chain seq x y z
N MET A 1 -4.26 16.76 6.84
CA MET A 1 -3.95 16.03 8.09
C MET A 1 -2.45 15.75 8.16
N LYS A 2 -1.89 15.62 9.37
CA LYS A 2 -0.46 15.68 9.69
C LYS A 2 0.24 14.35 9.38
N TYR A 3 0.98 14.36 8.27
CA TYR A 3 2.07 13.49 7.81
C TYR A 3 2.24 12.11 8.46
N THR A 4 2.17 11.06 7.64
CA THR A 4 2.83 9.78 7.90
C THR A 4 4.35 9.97 7.93
N THR A 5 4.98 9.49 9.00
CA THR A 5 6.42 9.56 9.26
C THR A 5 7.13 8.25 8.91
N ALA A 6 6.46 7.12 9.07
CA ALA A 6 6.99 5.80 8.74
C ALA A 6 5.86 4.78 8.54
N ALA A 7 6.07 3.79 7.68
CA ALA A 7 5.23 2.60 7.56
C ALA A 7 6.14 1.36 7.65
N ALA A 8 5.92 0.50 8.63
CA ALA A 8 6.72 -0.71 8.88
C ALA A 8 5.87 -1.96 8.77
N LEU A 9 6.43 -3.02 8.20
CA LEU A 9 5.78 -4.31 8.13
C LEU A 9 5.99 -5.08 9.44
N PHE A 10 4.92 -5.29 10.19
CA PHE A 10 4.96 -5.93 11.50
C PHE A 10 4.80 -7.46 11.40
N GLN A 11 4.03 -7.93 10.42
CA GLN A 11 3.82 -9.36 10.19
C GLN A 11 3.86 -9.67 8.68
N ASN A 12 4.84 -10.48 8.29
CA ASN A 12 4.91 -11.08 6.95
C ASN A 12 3.81 -12.14 6.82
N GLY A 13 2.84 -11.86 5.96
CA GLY A 13 1.92 -12.87 5.45
C GLY A 13 2.54 -13.66 4.29
N SER A 14 1.85 -14.71 3.86
CA SER A 14 2.18 -15.48 2.66
C SER A 14 1.27 -15.07 1.50
N LEU A 15 1.73 -15.26 0.27
CA LEU A 15 1.00 -14.91 -0.95
C LEU A 15 0.89 -16.14 -1.85
N ILE A 16 -0.33 -16.40 -2.35
CA ILE A 16 -0.59 -17.45 -3.31
C ILE A 16 -0.92 -16.80 -4.65
N LYS A 17 -0.17 -17.16 -5.70
CA LYS A 17 -0.49 -16.72 -7.06
C LYS A 17 -1.74 -17.44 -7.54
N GLN A 18 -2.73 -16.70 -8.01
CA GLN A 18 -3.92 -17.29 -8.60
C GLN A 18 -3.58 -17.83 -10.00
N SER A 19 -3.94 -19.08 -10.27
CA SER A 19 -3.68 -19.74 -11.55
C SER A 19 -4.33 -18.97 -12.70
N ASN A 20 -3.59 -18.79 -13.81
CA ASN A 20 -4.02 -18.10 -15.04
C ASN A 20 -4.39 -16.61 -14.87
N THR A 21 -3.97 -15.96 -13.78
CA THR A 21 -4.12 -14.50 -13.61
C THR A 21 -2.81 -13.86 -13.14
N ASN A 22 -2.75 -12.52 -13.21
CA ASN A 22 -1.68 -11.72 -12.60
C ASN A 22 -2.00 -11.32 -11.15
N LYS A 23 -3.00 -11.97 -10.53
CA LYS A 23 -3.47 -11.63 -9.20
C LYS A 23 -2.88 -12.56 -8.15
N TRP A 24 -2.72 -12.02 -6.96
CA TRP A 24 -2.19 -12.70 -5.79
C TRP A 24 -3.20 -12.63 -4.66
N ILE A 25 -3.30 -13.71 -3.90
CA ILE A 25 -4.19 -13.83 -2.76
C ILE A 25 -3.33 -13.81 -1.50
N VAL A 26 -3.68 -12.92 -0.57
CA VAL A 26 -3.10 -12.87 0.77
C VAL A 26 -3.57 -14.12 1.53
N GLU A 27 -2.66 -15.04 1.83
CA GLU A 27 -2.99 -16.26 2.60
C GLU A 27 -3.06 -15.95 4.09
N ASN A 28 -2.06 -15.24 4.61
CA ASN A 28 -1.97 -14.83 6.02
C ASN A 28 -2.08 -13.32 6.13
N MET A 29 -2.76 -12.83 7.18
CA MET A 29 -2.96 -11.41 7.43
C MET A 29 -1.62 -10.65 7.47
N PHE A 30 -1.50 -9.59 6.66
CA PHE A 30 -0.39 -8.64 6.77
C PHE A 30 -0.76 -7.55 7.75
N ILE A 31 0.17 -7.19 8.63
CA ILE A 31 -0.01 -6.07 9.56
C ILE A 31 1.05 -5.03 9.24
N TRP A 32 0.57 -3.84 8.87
CA TRP A 32 1.39 -2.66 8.63
C TRP A 32 1.21 -1.68 9.78
N GLU A 33 2.31 -1.27 10.40
CA GLU A 33 2.34 -0.21 11.41
C GLU A 33 2.66 1.11 10.74
N VAL A 34 1.75 2.07 10.86
CA VAL A 34 1.87 3.39 10.26
C VAL A 34 1.93 4.42 11.37
N VAL A 35 2.99 5.22 11.37
CA VAL A 35 3.23 6.25 12.40
C VAL A 35 2.85 7.62 11.85
N TYR A 36 1.97 8.32 12.56
CA TYR A 36 1.55 9.69 12.23
C TYR A 36 2.14 10.69 13.23
N GLY A 37 2.69 11.80 12.71
CA GLY A 37 3.19 12.90 13.53
C GLY A 37 4.40 12.55 14.43
N THR A 38 4.45 13.17 15.62
CA THR A 38 5.51 12.98 16.62
C THR A 38 5.21 11.75 17.48
N GLN A 39 5.67 10.59 17.02
CA GLN A 39 5.98 9.36 17.78
C GLN A 39 4.89 8.64 18.61
N PHE A 40 3.71 9.21 18.89
CA PHE A 40 2.76 8.61 19.84
C PHE A 40 1.49 7.99 19.25
N GLU A 41 1.20 8.19 17.95
CA GLU A 41 0.06 7.56 17.27
C GLU A 41 0.58 6.56 16.22
N CYS A 42 0.74 5.30 16.65
CA CYS A 42 1.01 4.17 15.77
C CYS A 42 -0.31 3.46 15.44
N GLN A 43 -0.66 3.43 14.15
CA GLN A 43 -1.86 2.79 13.67
C GLN A 43 -1.52 1.49 12.94
N LYS A 44 -2.20 0.40 13.32
CA LYS A 44 -2.06 -0.91 12.68
C LYS A 44 -3.09 -1.06 11.57
N ILE A 45 -2.63 -1.07 10.33
CA ILE A 45 -3.44 -1.42 9.16
C ILE A 45 -3.31 -2.92 8.95
N LYS A 46 -4.45 -3.61 9.05
CA LYS A 46 -4.52 -5.06 8.88
C LYS A 46 -5.09 -5.36 7.51
N VAL A 47 -4.27 -5.97 6.64
CA VAL A 47 -4.73 -6.50 5.37
C VAL A 47 -5.19 -7.94 5.62
N PRO A 48 -6.50 -8.24 5.49
CA PRO A 48 -7.04 -9.54 5.86
C PRO A 48 -6.58 -10.64 4.89
N SER A 49 -6.55 -11.88 5.39
CA SER A 49 -6.45 -13.08 4.54
C SER A 49 -7.63 -13.12 3.55
N GLY A 50 -7.35 -13.53 2.32
CA GLY A 50 -8.30 -13.53 1.21
C GLY A 50 -8.31 -12.22 0.40
N PHE A 51 -7.58 -11.18 0.81
CA PHE A 51 -7.44 -9.98 0.00
C PHE A 51 -6.74 -10.30 -1.32
N ILE A 52 -7.32 -9.83 -2.43
CA ILE A 52 -6.79 -10.03 -3.77
C ILE A 52 -6.07 -8.76 -4.20
N THR A 53 -4.76 -8.85 -4.40
CA THR A 53 -3.86 -7.77 -4.81
C THR A 53 -3.30 -8.09 -6.18
N ASP A 54 -3.04 -7.07 -6.99
CA ASP A 54 -2.29 -7.23 -8.25
C ASP A 54 -0.82 -6.84 -8.09
N MET A 55 -0.42 -6.46 -6.87
CA MET A 55 0.90 -5.97 -6.47
C MET A 55 1.41 -4.79 -7.30
N GLY A 56 0.59 -4.20 -8.17
CA GLY A 56 1.17 -3.53 -9.33
C GLY A 56 0.18 -2.79 -10.20
N SER A 57 -0.81 -2.11 -9.61
CA SER A 57 -1.66 -1.12 -10.28
C SER A 57 -0.89 0.12 -10.81
N ILE A 58 0.45 0.11 -10.76
CA ILE A 58 1.31 1.12 -11.37
C ILE A 58 1.26 0.96 -12.89
N PRO A 59 1.11 2.05 -13.67
CA PRO A 59 1.10 1.99 -15.13
C PRO A 59 2.28 1.19 -15.69
N GLN A 60 2.00 0.26 -16.61
CA GLN A 60 2.99 -0.69 -17.17
C GLN A 60 4.25 -0.03 -17.76
N ILE A 61 4.16 1.24 -18.17
CA ILE A 61 5.32 2.01 -18.65
C ILE A 61 6.43 2.14 -17.59
N PHE A 62 6.07 2.05 -16.30
CA PHE A 62 7.03 2.07 -15.20
C PHE A 62 7.60 0.68 -14.90
N TRP A 63 7.06 -0.41 -15.46
CA TRP A 63 7.55 -1.77 -15.22
C TRP A 63 8.92 -2.04 -15.88
N VAL A 64 9.31 -1.23 -16.87
CA VAL A 64 10.66 -1.26 -17.46
C VAL A 64 11.72 -0.85 -16.44
N PHE A 65 11.35 0.00 -15.48
CA PHE A 65 12.26 0.53 -14.47
C PHE A 65 12.10 -0.15 -13.10
N PHE A 66 10.94 -0.79 -12.84
CA PHE A 66 10.62 -1.38 -11.54
C PHE A 66 9.95 -2.75 -11.69
N ASN A 67 10.38 -3.71 -10.89
CA ASN A 67 9.71 -4.99 -10.82
C ASN A 67 8.43 -4.85 -9.96
N PRO A 68 7.24 -5.12 -10.51
CA PRO A 68 5.96 -4.92 -9.82
C PRO A 68 5.75 -5.87 -8.64
N THR A 69 6.47 -6.99 -8.52
CA THR A 69 6.30 -7.91 -7.38
C THR A 69 7.45 -7.82 -6.37
N GLN A 70 8.29 -6.79 -6.46
CA GLN A 70 9.49 -6.68 -5.64
C GLN A 70 9.19 -6.27 -4.19
N TYR A 71 8.08 -5.57 -3.95
CA TYR A 71 7.82 -4.91 -2.68
C TYR A 71 6.45 -5.29 -2.11
N LEU A 72 6.38 -5.61 -0.82
CA LEU A 72 5.11 -5.91 -0.13
C LEU A 72 4.32 -4.61 0.13
N ALA A 73 4.98 -3.46 0.08
CA ALA A 73 4.41 -2.13 0.17
C ALA A 73 3.25 -1.90 -0.82
N TYR A 74 3.26 -2.58 -1.98
CA TYR A 74 2.16 -2.52 -2.95
C TYR A 74 0.87 -3.12 -2.42
N ILE A 75 0.93 -4.17 -1.59
CA ILE A 75 -0.24 -4.80 -0.97
C ILE A 75 -0.94 -3.80 -0.04
N LEU A 76 -0.16 -3.03 0.72
CA LEU A 76 -0.69 -1.97 1.58
C LEU A 76 -1.41 -0.90 0.75
N HIS A 77 -0.79 -0.47 -0.35
CA HIS A 77 -1.36 0.54 -1.24
C HIS A 77 -2.65 0.06 -1.91
N ASP A 78 -2.64 -1.15 -2.48
CA ASP A 78 -3.80 -1.78 -3.10
C ASP A 78 -4.96 -1.91 -2.11
N TYR A 79 -4.68 -2.34 -0.87
CA TYR A 79 -5.68 -2.46 0.18
C TYR A 79 -6.30 -1.10 0.53
N LEU A 80 -5.46 -0.08 0.74
CA LEU A 80 -5.92 1.28 1.02
C LEU A 80 -6.75 1.86 -0.12
N TYR A 81 -6.35 1.61 -1.37
CA TYR A 81 -7.08 2.03 -2.55
C TYR A 81 -8.43 1.31 -2.69
N HIS A 82 -8.46 0.01 -2.42
CA HIS A 82 -9.70 -0.77 -2.45
C HIS A 82 -10.72 -0.29 -1.42
N GLN A 83 -10.25 0.24 -0.29
CA GLN A 83 -11.10 0.81 0.75
C GLN A 83 -11.36 2.32 0.59
N GLU A 84 -10.93 2.94 -0.52
CA GLU A 84 -11.01 4.40 -0.74
C GLU A 84 -10.36 5.22 0.39
N GLY A 85 -9.29 4.68 0.99
CA GLY A 85 -8.63 5.27 2.15
C GLY A 85 -9.42 5.16 3.47
N LYS A 86 -10.59 4.52 3.48
CA LYS A 86 -11.40 4.35 4.68
C LYS A 86 -10.99 3.08 5.41
N ILE A 87 -10.37 3.22 6.57
CA ILE A 87 -10.10 2.09 7.45
C ILE A 87 -11.28 1.91 8.39
N TYR A 88 -11.91 0.75 8.35
CA TYR A 88 -13.06 0.41 9.19
C TYR A 88 -12.62 -0.35 10.45
N THR A 89 -13.36 -0.15 11.53
CA THR A 89 -13.27 -0.91 12.79
C THR A 89 -14.68 -1.40 13.15
N HIS A 90 -14.81 -2.28 14.15
CA HIS A 90 -16.08 -2.82 14.66
C HIS A 90 -17.13 -1.75 15.07
N LYS A 91 -16.76 -0.46 15.13
CA LYS A 91 -17.63 0.68 15.47
C LYS A 91 -17.90 1.66 14.32
N GLY A 92 -17.40 1.41 13.11
CA GLY A 92 -17.55 2.31 11.95
C GLY A 92 -16.23 2.71 11.29
N ILE A 93 -16.22 3.83 10.55
CA ILE A 93 -15.00 4.40 9.96
C ILE A 93 -14.08 4.83 11.10
N TYR A 94 -12.92 4.19 11.19
CA TYR A 94 -11.89 4.48 12.17
C TYR A 94 -11.03 5.64 11.69
N TYR A 95 -10.58 5.60 10.43
CA TYR A 95 -9.78 6.66 9.80
C TYR A 95 -10.11 6.78 8.31
N GLU A 96 -10.00 8.00 7.80
CA GLU A 96 -10.14 8.31 6.38
C GLU A 96 -8.86 8.96 5.86
N TYR A 97 -8.24 8.30 4.89
CA TYR A 97 -7.04 8.78 4.22
C TYR A 97 -7.40 9.42 2.89
N SER A 98 -6.84 10.60 2.65
CA SER A 98 -6.87 11.12 1.29
C SER A 98 -6.00 10.26 0.40
N ARG A 99 -6.30 10.23 -0.90
CA ARG A 99 -5.46 9.54 -1.89
C ARG A 99 -3.98 9.92 -1.77
N LYS A 100 -3.69 11.20 -1.50
CA LYS A 100 -2.31 11.69 -1.32
C LYS A 100 -1.64 11.05 -0.10
N ASP A 101 -2.39 10.78 0.96
CA ASP A 101 -1.89 10.11 2.13
C ASP A 101 -1.59 8.64 1.80
N CYS A 102 -2.48 7.94 1.10
CA CYS A 102 -2.23 6.56 0.62
C CYS A 102 -0.98 6.46 -0.27
N ASP A 103 -0.83 7.38 -1.23
CA ASP A 103 0.34 7.45 -2.12
C ASP A 103 1.63 7.71 -1.32
N LYS A 104 1.56 8.53 -0.27
CA LYS A 104 2.70 8.81 0.60
C LYS A 104 3.04 7.63 1.51
N MET A 105 2.04 6.89 2.00
CA MET A 105 2.24 5.68 2.79
C MET A 105 2.99 4.62 1.97
N LEU A 106 2.68 4.49 0.67
CA LEU A 106 3.46 3.67 -0.25
C LEU A 106 4.93 4.12 -0.32
N TYR A 107 5.19 5.42 -0.47
CA TYR A 107 6.55 5.97 -0.52
C TYR A 107 7.38 5.64 0.74
N GLU A 108 6.77 5.76 1.93
CA GLU A 108 7.42 5.43 3.19
C GLU A 108 7.56 3.91 3.41
N ALA A 109 6.57 3.11 3.02
CA ALA A 109 6.65 1.65 3.10
C ALA A 109 7.79 1.10 2.22
N LEU A 110 7.93 1.61 0.99
CA LEU A 110 9.04 1.29 0.10
C LEU A 110 10.40 1.65 0.72
N LYS A 111 10.47 2.72 1.52
CA LYS A 111 11.72 3.11 2.21
C LYS A 111 12.12 2.07 3.25
N VAL A 112 11.15 1.53 4.00
CA VAL A 112 11.39 0.50 5.01
C VAL A 112 11.80 -0.83 4.37
N GLU A 113 11.27 -1.14 3.19
CA GLU A 113 11.71 -2.30 2.41
C GLU A 113 13.04 -2.12 1.68
N GLY A 114 13.71 -0.97 1.84
CA GLY A 114 15.05 -0.73 1.31
C GLY A 114 15.07 -0.24 -0.14
N ALA A 115 13.94 0.19 -0.71
CA ALA A 115 13.92 0.76 -2.05
C ALA A 115 14.77 2.04 -2.13
N TRP A 116 15.54 2.18 -3.21
CA TRP A 116 16.38 3.36 -3.41
C TRP A 116 15.53 4.63 -3.57
N TRP A 117 16.05 5.80 -3.18
CA TRP A 117 15.27 7.04 -3.11
C TRP A 117 14.69 7.45 -4.47
N ILE A 118 15.43 7.19 -5.56
CA ILE A 118 14.98 7.43 -6.94
C ILE A 118 13.79 6.54 -7.29
N THR A 119 13.88 5.24 -6.97
CA THR A 119 12.81 4.26 -7.18
C THR A 119 11.53 4.69 -6.48
N ARG A 120 11.65 5.06 -5.21
CA ARG A 120 10.51 5.54 -4.41
C ARG A 120 9.86 6.78 -5.02
N MET A 121 10.67 7.73 -5.47
CA MET A 121 10.20 8.96 -6.10
C MET A 121 9.46 8.70 -7.41
N LEU A 122 10.00 7.83 -8.26
CA LEU A 122 9.40 7.48 -9.56
C LEU A 122 8.09 6.71 -9.38
N ILE A 123 8.04 5.75 -8.45
CA ILE A 123 6.80 5.04 -8.10
C ILE A 123 5.75 6.03 -7.57
N TYR A 124 6.13 6.90 -6.64
CA TYR A 124 5.24 7.94 -6.11
C TYR A 124 4.69 8.84 -7.22
N LEU A 125 5.54 9.32 -8.12
CA LEU A 125 5.09 10.11 -9.27
C LEU A 125 4.13 9.32 -10.17
N GLY A 126 4.42 8.04 -10.43
CA GLY A 126 3.56 7.15 -11.21
C GLY A 126 2.15 7.02 -10.64
N VAL A 127 2.03 6.76 -9.32
CA VAL A 127 0.72 6.68 -8.66
C VAL A 127 0.03 8.04 -8.54
N ARG A 128 0.79 9.15 -8.45
CA ARG A 128 0.22 10.52 -8.47
C ARG A 128 -0.38 10.89 -9.82
N ILE A 129 0.24 10.47 -10.92
CA ILE A 129 -0.24 10.77 -12.28
C ILE A 129 -1.34 9.77 -12.70
N GLY A 130 -1.16 8.48 -12.42
CA GLY A 130 -2.05 7.41 -12.91
C GLY A 130 -3.12 6.92 -11.92
N GLY A 131 -2.96 7.15 -10.63
CA GLY A 131 -3.86 6.60 -9.59
C GLY A 131 -5.24 7.23 -9.50
N TRP A 132 -5.53 8.29 -10.26
CA TRP A 132 -6.88 8.91 -10.32
C TRP A 132 -7.95 8.02 -10.94
N VAL A 133 -7.57 7.16 -11.89
CA VAL A 133 -8.50 6.27 -12.59
C VAL A 133 -9.03 5.20 -11.64
N SER A 134 -8.19 4.71 -10.73
CA SER A 134 -8.57 3.64 -9.81
C SER A 134 -9.23 4.13 -8.52
N TRP A 135 -9.09 5.42 -8.17
CA TRP A 135 -9.62 5.99 -6.93
C TRP A 135 -11.09 6.45 -7.01
N LYS A 136 -11.60 6.74 -8.22
CA LYS A 136 -12.98 7.22 -8.44
C LYS A 136 -13.93 6.13 -8.95
N LYS A 137 -13.79 4.90 -8.46
CA LYS A 137 -14.74 3.84 -8.83
C LYS A 137 -16.00 3.88 -7.98
#